data_AF-A0A9X0CJ89-F1
#
_entry.id   AF-A0A9X0CJ89-F1
#
_cell.length_a   1.000
_cell.length_b   1.000
_cell.length_c   1.000
_cell.angle_alpha   90.00
_cell.angle_beta   90.00
_cell.angle_gamma   90.00
#
_symmetry.space_group_name_H-M   'P 1'
#
loop_
_entity.id
_entity.type
_entity.pdbx_description
1 polymer ?
#
loop_
_entity_poly.entity_id
_entity_poly.type
_entity_poly.pdbx_seq_one_letter_code
_entity_poly.pdbx_strand_id
1 'polypeptide(L)'
;MGHKKEERTSLIQRTQAERQKREDLRRKSACALKIQSFLRGAWVRHQQYKLQRISFDKAVSSIQGSKDIPAASDVRILLRKLLFFYSDSKDAQRLVRESALHLI
;
A
#
# COMPACT_ATOMS: atom_id res chain seq x y z
N MET A 1 21.02 -47.72 -38.28
CA MET A 1 20.29 -47.57 -37.00
C MET A 1 20.68 -46.34 -36.17
N GLY A 2 21.78 -45.62 -36.46
CA GLY A 2 22.21 -44.43 -35.72
C GLY A 2 21.33 -43.17 -35.93
N HIS A 3 20.97 -42.86 -37.19
CA HIS A 3 20.22 -41.64 -37.54
C HIS A 3 18.88 -41.46 -36.81
N LYS A 4 18.07 -42.54 -36.70
CA LYS A 4 16.79 -42.51 -35.96
C LYS A 4 16.95 -42.27 -34.46
N LYS A 5 18.10 -42.62 -33.88
CA LYS A 5 18.42 -42.39 -32.47
C LYS A 5 18.80 -40.92 -32.23
N GLU A 6 19.60 -40.33 -33.11
CA GLU A 6 19.97 -38.91 -33.04
C GLU A 6 18.77 -37.99 -33.21
N GLU A 7 17.87 -38.30 -34.15
CA GLU A 7 16.64 -37.53 -34.37
C GLU A 7 15.68 -37.57 -33.16
N ARG A 8 15.56 -38.72 -32.50
CA ARG A 8 14.77 -38.85 -31.27
C ARG A 8 15.39 -38.07 -30.11
N THR A 9 16.72 -38.12 -29.95
CA THR A 9 17.43 -37.40 -28.89
C THR A 9 17.34 -35.89 -29.09
N SER A 10 17.47 -35.40 -30.33
CA SER A 10 17.34 -33.97 -30.65
C SER A 10 15.92 -33.45 -30.41
N LEU A 11 14.90 -34.26 -30.75
CA LEU A 11 13.50 -33.99 -30.40
C LEU A 11 13.29 -33.85 -28.89
N ILE A 12 13.82 -34.80 -28.10
CA ILE A 12 13.71 -34.76 -26.63
C ILE A 12 14.38 -33.50 -26.05
N GLN A 13 15.59 -33.19 -26.51
CA GLN A 13 16.33 -31.99 -26.07
C GLN A 13 15.56 -30.71 -26.40
N ARG A 14 14.98 -30.62 -27.60
CA ARG A 14 14.15 -29.48 -27.99
C ARG A 14 12.91 -29.34 -27.11
N THR A 15 12.20 -30.43 -26.85
CA THR A 15 11.03 -30.43 -25.95
C THR A 15 11.41 -30.00 -24.54
N GLN A 16 12.55 -30.49 -24.02
CA GLN A 16 13.03 -30.13 -22.69
C GLN A 16 13.43 -28.65 -22.61
N ALA A 17 14.11 -28.12 -23.62
CA ALA A 17 14.47 -26.70 -23.71
C ALA A 17 13.23 -25.80 -23.76
N GLU A 18 12.21 -26.18 -24.54
CA GLU A 18 10.93 -25.45 -24.57
C GLU A 18 10.22 -25.48 -23.21
N ARG A 19 10.24 -26.61 -22.51
CA ARG A 19 9.68 -26.72 -21.15
C ARG A 19 10.43 -25.81 -20.18
N GLN A 20 11.76 -25.83 -20.19
CA GLN A 20 12.56 -24.96 -19.32
C GLN A 20 12.25 -23.48 -19.59
N LYS A 21 12.19 -23.09 -20.86
CA LYS A 21 11.82 -21.72 -21.26
C LYS A 21 10.44 -21.31 -20.73
N ARG A 22 9.45 -22.22 -20.77
CA ARG A 22 8.11 -21.96 -20.22
C ARG A 22 8.13 -21.81 -18.70
N GLU A 23 8.90 -22.64 -17.99
CA GLU A 23 9.04 -22.55 -16.53
C GLU A 23 9.75 -21.26 -16.11
N ASP A 24 10.80 -20.85 -16.83
CA ASP A 24 11.50 -19.59 -16.56
C ASP A 24 10.61 -18.37 -16.78
N LEU A 25 9.81 -18.37 -17.86
CA LEU A 25 8.82 -17.32 -18.10
C LEU A 25 7.77 -17.27 -16.98
N ARG A 26 7.24 -18.42 -16.55
CA ARG A 26 6.30 -18.49 -15.43
C ARG A 26 6.91 -17.92 -14.14
N ARG A 27 8.17 -18.27 -13.83
CA ARG A 27 8.88 -17.74 -12.66
C ARG A 27 9.03 -16.22 -12.74
N LYS A 28 9.47 -15.70 -13.89
CA LYS A 28 9.59 -14.25 -14.12
C LYS A 28 8.26 -13.53 -13.96
N SER A 29 7.19 -14.05 -14.54
CA SER A 29 5.84 -13.48 -14.39
C SER A 29 5.35 -13.50 -12.94
N ALA A 30 5.57 -14.60 -12.21
CA ALA A 30 5.20 -14.70 -10.80
C ALA A 30 5.99 -13.70 -9.92
N CYS A 31 7.29 -13.54 -10.18
CA CYS A 31 8.11 -12.54 -9.49
C CYS A 31 7.64 -11.12 -9.81
N ALA A 32 7.38 -10.81 -11.08
CA ALA A 32 6.87 -9.52 -11.50
C ALA A 32 5.54 -9.19 -10.80
N LEU A 33 4.60 -10.15 -10.75
CA LEU A 33 3.33 -9.98 -10.07
C LEU A 33 3.50 -9.67 -8.57
N LYS A 34 4.40 -10.37 -7.88
CA LYS A 34 4.69 -10.13 -6.46
C LYS A 34 5.26 -8.73 -6.22
N ILE A 35 6.21 -8.29 -7.04
CA ILE A 35 6.80 -6.96 -6.93
C ILE A 35 5.74 -5.89 -7.22
N GLN A 36 4.98 -6.05 -8.28
CA GLN A 36 3.93 -5.11 -8.68
C GLN A 36 2.81 -5.00 -7.64
N SER A 37 2.37 -6.11 -7.05
CA SER A 37 1.33 -6.09 -6.02
C SER A 37 1.80 -5.40 -4.75
N PHE A 38 3.05 -5.64 -4.33
CA PHE A 38 3.66 -4.96 -3.19
C PHE A 38 3.76 -3.45 -3.42
N LEU A 39 4.33 -3.01 -4.55
CA LEU A 39 4.50 -1.60 -4.87
C LEU A 39 3.15 -0.89 -4.97
N ARG A 40 2.16 -1.50 -5.63
CA ARG A 40 0.81 -0.94 -5.72
C ARG A 40 0.18 -0.80 -4.34
N GLY A 41 0.30 -1.81 -3.48
CA GLY A 41 -0.21 -1.76 -2.11
C GLY A 41 0.45 -0.66 -1.28
N ALA A 42 1.77 -0.53 -1.35
CA ALA A 42 2.52 0.51 -0.65
C ALA A 42 2.12 1.92 -1.12
N TRP A 43 2.03 2.11 -2.43
CA TRP A 43 1.61 3.37 -3.03
C TRP A 43 0.19 3.76 -2.60
N VAL A 44 -0.76 2.83 -2.69
CA VAL A 44 -2.16 3.08 -2.30
C VAL A 44 -2.25 3.47 -0.82
N ARG A 45 -1.55 2.76 0.08
CA ARG A 45 -1.52 3.13 1.51
C ARG A 45 -0.97 4.54 1.73
N HIS A 46 0.13 4.89 1.05
CA HIS A 46 0.72 6.23 1.14
C HIS A 46 -0.25 7.32 0.68
N GLN A 47 -0.93 7.10 -0.45
CA GLN A 47 -1.95 8.03 -0.96
C GLN A 47 -3.13 8.16 0.00
N GLN A 48 -3.62 7.05 0.56
CA GLN A 48 -4.71 7.07 1.54
C GLN A 48 -4.32 7.83 2.82
N TYR A 49 -3.10 7.66 3.32
CA TYR A 49 -2.61 8.45 4.47
C TYR A 49 -2.59 9.94 4.15
N LYS A 50 -2.14 10.33 2.94
CA LYS A 50 -2.15 11.73 2.50
C LYS A 50 -3.58 12.29 2.42
N LEU A 51 -4.51 11.54 1.85
CA LEU A 51 -5.92 11.97 1.73
C LEU A 51 -6.59 12.11 3.10
N GLN A 52 -6.38 11.15 4.01
CA GLN A 52 -6.94 11.24 5.36
C GLN A 52 -6.34 12.38 6.18
N ARG A 53 -5.04 12.68 6.02
CA ARG A 53 -4.42 13.90 6.60
C ARG A 53 -5.11 15.17 6.11
N ILE A 54 -5.28 15.32 4.79
CA ILE A 54 -5.96 16.49 4.21
C ILE A 54 -7.40 16.60 4.71
N SER A 55 -8.12 15.47 4.80
CA SER A 55 -9.48 15.43 5.32
C SER A 55 -9.55 15.81 6.80
N PHE A 56 -8.59 15.34 7.61
CA PHE A 56 -8.46 15.72 9.01
C PHE A 56 -8.20 17.22 9.14
N ASP A 57 -7.23 17.75 8.40
CA ASP A 57 -6.86 19.17 8.44
C ASP A 57 -8.04 20.07 8.11
N LYS A 58 -8.82 19.71 7.08
CA LYS A 58 -10.06 20.42 6.72
C LYS A 58 -11.10 20.39 7.84
N ALA A 59 -11.29 19.25 8.49
CA ALA A 59 -12.25 19.11 9.58
C ALA A 59 -11.84 19.95 10.80
N VAL A 60 -10.55 19.92 11.18
CA VAL A 60 -10.02 20.74 12.26
C VAL A 60 -10.18 22.23 11.95
N SER A 61 -9.83 22.68 10.74
CA SER A 61 -10.00 24.08 10.34
C SER A 61 -11.46 24.53 10.38
N SER A 62 -12.40 23.67 10.03
CA SER A 62 -13.84 23.98 10.12
C SER A 62 -14.31 24.16 11.56
N ILE A 63 -13.85 23.30 12.47
CA ILE A 63 -14.20 23.34 13.89
C ILE A 63 -13.56 24.57 14.57
N GLN A 64 -12.30 24.87 14.27
CA GLN A 64 -11.61 26.07 14.78
C GLN A 64 -12.24 27.37 14.27
N GLY A 65 -12.87 27.35 13.09
CA GLY A 65 -13.61 28.47 12.54
C GLY A 65 -15.00 28.68 13.18
N SER A 66 -15.57 27.64 13.81
CA SER A 66 -16.81 27.75 14.57
C SER A 66 -16.52 28.22 16.00
N LYS A 67 -17.38 29.09 16.55
CA LYS A 67 -17.30 29.51 17.97
C LYS A 67 -17.87 28.46 18.93
N ASP A 68 -18.43 27.38 18.40
CA ASP A 68 -19.10 26.34 19.16
C ASP A 68 -18.11 25.30 19.67
N ILE A 69 -18.39 24.76 20.86
CA ILE A 69 -17.59 23.68 21.44
C ILE A 69 -17.78 22.42 20.58
N PRO A 70 -16.69 21.76 20.12
CA PRO A 70 -16.80 20.54 19.31
C PRO A 70 -17.57 19.46 20.06
N ALA A 71 -18.49 18.77 19.39
CA ALA A 71 -19.16 17.65 20.02
C ALA A 71 -18.18 16.50 20.25
N ALA A 72 -18.39 15.69 21.29
CA ALA A 72 -17.55 14.52 21.57
C ALA A 72 -17.49 13.53 20.38
N SER A 73 -18.53 13.49 19.55
CA SER A 73 -18.56 12.72 18.30
C SER A 73 -17.51 13.19 17.29
N ASP A 74 -17.29 14.49 17.19
CA ASP A 74 -16.37 15.10 16.23
C ASP A 74 -14.93 14.81 16.62
N VAL A 75 -14.62 14.98 17.90
CA VAL A 75 -13.33 14.60 18.49
C VAL A 75 -13.04 13.12 18.27
N ARG A 76 -14.03 12.24 18.47
CA ARG A 76 -13.87 10.79 18.22
C ARG A 76 -13.58 10.49 16.74
N ILE A 77 -14.20 11.20 15.81
CA ILE A 77 -13.95 11.03 14.37
C ILE A 77 -12.53 11.50 14.01
N LEU A 78 -12.13 12.66 14.53
CA LEU A 78 -10.78 13.21 14.35
C LEU A 78 -9.71 12.26 14.90
N LEU A 79 -9.90 11.73 16.12
CA LEU A 79 -8.97 10.79 16.73
C LEU A 79 -8.81 9.51 15.91
N ARG A 80 -9.91 8.93 15.41
CA ARG A 80 -9.86 7.74 14.54
C ARG A 80 -9.09 8.01 13.24
N LYS A 81 -9.29 9.19 12.64
CA LYS A 81 -8.54 9.61 11.45
C LYS A 81 -7.06 9.76 11.77
N LEU A 82 -6.72 10.45 12.86
CA LEU A 82 -5.35 10.68 13.29
C LEU A 82 -4.62 9.34 13.51
N LEU A 83 -5.21 8.42 14.26
CA LEU A 83 -4.64 7.08 14.50
C LEU A 83 -4.43 6.28 13.20
N PHE A 84 -5.28 6.47 12.19
CA PHE A 84 -5.15 5.76 10.92
C PHE A 84 -3.90 6.17 10.12
N PHE A 85 -3.55 7.45 10.11
CA PHE A 85 -2.42 7.96 9.30
C PHE A 85 -1.19 8.37 10.12
N TYR A 86 -1.24 8.24 11.44
CA TYR A 86 -0.25 8.79 12.37
C TYR A 86 1.18 8.38 11.99
N SER A 87 2.06 9.37 11.89
CA SER A 87 3.50 9.18 11.97
C SER A 87 4.11 10.20 12.90
N ASP A 88 4.88 9.74 13.88
CA ASP A 88 5.52 10.57 14.90
C ASP A 88 6.21 11.81 14.32
N SER A 89 7.02 11.63 13.28
CA SER A 89 7.78 12.70 12.61
C SER A 89 6.94 13.81 11.97
N LYS A 90 5.64 13.60 11.75
CA LYS A 90 4.75 14.58 11.08
C LYS A 90 3.56 15.00 11.93
N ASP A 91 3.10 14.14 12.82
CA ASP A 91 1.78 14.26 13.43
C ASP A 91 1.84 14.33 14.98
N ALA A 92 3.01 14.19 15.60
CA ALA A 92 3.15 14.31 17.06
C ALA A 92 2.60 15.64 17.60
N GLN A 93 2.88 16.76 16.92
CA GLN A 93 2.37 18.09 17.27
C GLN A 93 0.85 18.24 17.09
N ARG A 94 0.20 17.35 16.32
CA ARG A 94 -1.26 17.33 16.17
C ARG A 94 -1.90 16.66 17.39
N LEU A 95 -1.31 15.58 17.90
CA LEU A 95 -1.77 14.95 19.14
C LEU A 95 -1.70 15.87 20.35
N VAL A 96 -0.61 16.66 20.47
CA VAL A 96 -0.48 17.65 21.56
C VAL A 96 -1.58 18.71 21.46
N ARG A 97 -1.95 19.15 20.25
CA ARG A 97 -3.02 20.12 20.04
C ARG A 97 -4.42 19.56 20.30
N GLU A 98 -4.70 18.33 19.86
CA GLU A 98 -5.99 17.67 20.11
C GLU A 98 -6.21 17.35 21.60
N SER A 99 -5.14 16.98 22.32
CA SER A 99 -5.22 16.80 23.78
C SER A 99 -5.45 18.12 24.53
N ALA A 100 -4.91 19.23 24.03
CA ALA A 100 -5.18 20.57 24.58
C ALA A 100 -6.61 21.07 24.31
N LEU A 101 -7.24 20.68 23.18
CA LEU A 101 -8.64 20.99 22.87
C LEU A 101 -9.65 20.34 23.84
N HIS A 102 -9.24 19.36 24.64
CA HIS A 102 -10.08 18.70 25.64
C HIS A 102 -9.96 19.35 27.04
N LEU A 103 -9.05 20.30 27.23
CA LEU A 103 -8.73 20.94 28.51
C LEU A 103 -9.20 22.41 28.59
N ILE A 104 -9.94 22.89 27.60
CA ILE A 104 -10.60 24.21 27.56
C ILE A 104 -12.10 23.97 27.39
#